data_AF-A0A9X1Q7S0-F1
#
_entry.id   AF-A0A9X1Q7S0-F1
#
_cell.length_a   1.000
_cell.length_b   1.000
_cell.length_c   1.000
_cell.angle_alpha   90.00
_cell.angle_beta   90.00
_cell.angle_gamma   90.00
#
_symmetry.space_group_name_H-M   'P 1'
#
loop_
_entity.id
_entity.type
_entity.pdbx_description
1 polymer ?
#
loop_
_entity_poly.entity_id
_entity_poly.type
_entity_poly.pdbx_seq_one_letter_code
_entity_poly.pdbx_strand_id
1 'polypeptide(L)'
;MIIFNERLLILKTGRSVKVVASRTENAVDSTTAQIEWDILIKDPKDPHFHPLIGSSHPMFWKIKKLSPMRRKLVELQYAGINKTETKKIVAEWNKLTARLSQDILFSKTEAL
;
A
#
# COMPACT_ATOMS: atom_id res chain seq x y z
N MET A 1 -6.34 -12.89 0.25
CA MET A 1 -5.97 -11.50 -0.10
C MET A 1 -6.19 -11.35 -1.60
N ILE A 2 -7.23 -10.62 -2.00
CA ILE A 2 -7.47 -10.32 -3.41
C ILE A 2 -6.86 -8.96 -3.70
N ILE A 3 -6.01 -8.90 -4.72
CA ILE A 3 -5.48 -7.64 -5.24
C ILE A 3 -6.50 -7.12 -6.25
N PHE A 4 -7.02 -5.92 -6.00
CA PHE A 4 -7.99 -5.30 -6.89
C PHE A 4 -7.34 -4.22 -7.75
N ASN A 5 -6.40 -3.47 -7.16
CA ASN A 5 -5.81 -2.33 -7.83
C ASN A 5 -4.33 -2.21 -7.47
N GLU A 6 -3.50 -2.01 -8.49
CA GLU A 6 -2.09 -1.73 -8.32
C GLU A 6 -1.63 -0.57 -9.21
N ARG A 7 -0.66 0.19 -8.72
CA ARG A 7 -0.05 1.29 -9.46
C ARG A 7 1.45 1.30 -9.29
N LEU A 8 2.18 1.43 -10.39
CA LEU A 8 3.63 1.58 -10.40
C LEU A 8 4.01 3.05 -10.59
N LEU A 9 4.94 3.52 -9.78
CA LEU A 9 5.46 4.88 -9.77
C LEU A 9 6.98 4.83 -9.88
N ILE A 10 7.55 5.61 -10.79
CA ILE A 10 9.00 5.76 -10.90
C ILE A 10 9.40 7.03 -10.15
N LEU A 11 10.26 6.88 -9.14
CA LEU A 11 10.79 7.98 -8.35
C LEU A 11 11.92 8.70 -9.10
N LYS A 12 12.24 9.92 -8.67
CA LYS A 12 13.32 10.70 -9.31
C LYS A 12 14.69 10.02 -9.18
N THR A 13 14.85 9.19 -8.16
CA THR A 13 16.04 8.38 -7.90
C THR A 13 16.19 7.18 -8.83
N GLY A 14 15.23 6.95 -9.74
CA GLY A 14 15.16 5.77 -10.59
C GLY A 14 14.58 4.53 -9.92
N ARG A 15 14.27 4.60 -8.61
CA ARG A 15 13.57 3.54 -7.86
C ARG A 15 12.14 3.40 -8.35
N SER A 16 11.65 2.17 -8.42
CA SER A 16 10.26 1.88 -8.72
C SER A 16 9.50 1.55 -7.45
N VAL A 17 8.32 2.17 -7.28
CA VAL A 17 7.42 1.92 -6.15
C VAL A 17 6.12 1.35 -6.68
N LYS A 18 5.73 0.19 -6.16
CA LYS A 18 4.44 -0.44 -6.43
C LYS A 18 3.50 -0.17 -5.26
N VAL A 19 2.41 0.52 -5.51
CA VAL A 19 1.32 0.75 -4.55
C VAL A 19 0.22 -0.26 -4.85
N VAL A 20 -0.16 -1.06 -3.87
CA VAL A 20 -1.15 -2.13 -4.01
C VAL A 20 -2.28 -1.88 -3.02
N ALA A 21 -3.51 -1.94 -3.52
CA ALA A 21 -4.74 -1.96 -2.76
C ALA A 21 -5.35 -3.35 -2.82
N SER A 22 -5.37 -4.01 -1.67
CA SER A 22 -5.94 -5.35 -1.50
C SER A 22 -7.13 -5.32 -0.57
N ARG A 23 -7.99 -6.32 -0.70
CA ARG A 23 -9.10 -6.58 0.23
C ARG A 23 -8.82 -7.88 0.97
N THR A 24 -9.04 -7.86 2.28
CA THR A 24 -9.02 -9.06 3.11
C THR A 24 -10.44 -9.61 3.24
N GLU A 25 -10.64 -10.85 2.80
CA GLU A 25 -11.95 -11.53 2.75
C GLU A 25 -12.38 -12.09 4.11
N ASN A 26 -11.49 -12.16 5.10
CA ASN A 26 -11.77 -12.78 6.41
C ASN A 26 -12.62 -11.92 7.36
N ALA A 27 -13.23 -10.84 6.85
CA ALA A 27 -14.29 -10.17 7.56
C ALA A 27 -15.55 -11.03 7.39
N VAL A 28 -15.93 -11.75 8.44
CA VAL A 28 -17.13 -12.59 8.53
C VAL A 28 -18.41 -11.84 8.08
N ASP A 29 -18.36 -10.51 8.10
CA ASP A 29 -19.33 -9.62 7.48
C ASP A 29 -18.75 -8.92 6.25
N SER A 30 -19.46 -8.99 5.12
CA SER A 30 -19.16 -8.22 3.90
C SER A 30 -19.12 -6.69 4.14
N THR A 31 -19.64 -6.23 5.28
CA THR A 31 -19.65 -4.85 5.78
C THR A 31 -18.32 -4.39 6.37
N THR A 32 -17.43 -5.29 6.79
CA THR A 32 -16.14 -4.97 7.45
C THR A 32 -14.91 -5.32 6.60
N ALA A 33 -15.09 -5.41 5.29
CA ALA A 33 -13.97 -5.55 4.36
C ALA A 33 -12.94 -4.42 4.54
N GLN A 34 -11.81 -4.75 5.16
CA GLN A 34 -10.72 -3.80 5.32
C GLN A 34 -9.91 -3.72 4.03
N ILE A 35 -9.71 -2.49 3.56
CA ILE A 35 -8.82 -2.18 2.45
C ILE A 35 -7.40 -2.10 3.00
N GLU A 36 -6.53 -2.99 2.55
CA GLU A 36 -5.13 -3.07 2.94
C GLU A 36 -4.24 -2.28 1.99
N TRP A 37 -3.34 -1.50 2.58
CA TRP A 37 -2.37 -0.71 1.85
C TRP A 37 -1.02 -1.40 1.85
N ASP A 38 -0.55 -1.82 0.68
CA ASP A 38 0.81 -2.33 0.52
C ASP A 38 1.65 -1.48 -0.43
N ILE A 39 2.93 -1.39 -0.08
CA ILE A 39 3.93 -0.63 -0.82
C ILE A 39 5.16 -1.50 -0.95
N LEU A 40 5.53 -1.79 -2.19
CA LEU A 40 6.75 -2.49 -2.54
C LEU A 40 7.69 -1.52 -3.24
N ILE A 41 8.97 -1.69 -3.04
CA ILE A 41 10.01 -0.90 -3.69
C ILE A 41 10.94 -1.84 -4.47
N LYS A 42 11.47 -1.33 -5.57
CA LYS A 42 12.48 -1.99 -6.39
C LYS A 42 13.57 -0.98 -6.68
N ASP A 43 14.78 -1.29 -6.23
CA ASP A 43 15.96 -0.51 -6.55
C ASP A 43 16.34 -0.67 -8.04
N PRO A 44 17.00 0.31 -8.68
CA PRO A 44 17.30 0.26 -10.12
C PRO A 44 18.12 -0.96 -10.55
N LYS A 45 18.94 -1.49 -9.64
CA LYS A 45 19.83 -2.65 -9.88
C LYS A 45 19.24 -3.96 -9.34
N ASP A 46 18.09 -3.90 -8.66
CA ASP A 46 17.44 -5.09 -8.13
C ASP A 46 16.50 -5.67 -9.22
N PRO A 47 16.50 -6.98 -9.47
CA PRO A 47 15.51 -7.62 -10.33
C PRO A 47 14.09 -7.62 -9.75
N HIS A 48 13.90 -7.62 -8.43
CA HIS A 48 12.62 -7.90 -7.78
C HIS A 48 12.08 -6.75 -6.93
N PHE A 49 10.76 -6.73 -6.75
CA PHE A 49 10.11 -5.87 -5.76
C PHE A 49 10.20 -6.50 -4.38
N HIS A 50 10.48 -5.68 -3.37
CA HIS A 50 10.56 -6.10 -1.99
C HIS A 50 9.81 -5.12 -1.07
N PRO A 51 9.46 -5.53 0.17
CA PRO A 51 8.89 -4.62 1.15
C PRO A 51 9.83 -3.47 1.47
N LEU A 52 9.27 -2.32 1.87
CA LEU A 52 10.04 -1.16 2.33
C LEU A 52 10.93 -1.51 3.53
N ILE A 53 10.41 -2.32 4.45
CA ILE A 53 11.11 -2.81 5.63
C ILE A 53 10.76 -4.29 5.83
N GLY A 54 11.77 -5.16 5.78
CA GLY A 54 11.64 -6.58 6.08
C GLY A 54 11.74 -6.91 7.57
N SER A 55 11.39 -8.15 7.95
CA SER A 55 11.48 -8.66 9.32
C SER A 55 12.90 -8.64 9.89
N SER A 56 13.92 -8.65 9.03
CA SER A 56 15.34 -8.54 9.39
C SER A 56 15.76 -7.13 9.81
N HIS A 57 14.93 -6.11 9.58
CA HIS A 57 15.29 -4.73 9.88
C HIS A 57 15.14 -4.43 11.39
N PRO A 58 16.11 -3.78 12.06
CA PRO A 58 16.06 -3.53 13.50
C PRO A 58 14.84 -2.72 13.98
N MET A 59 14.31 -1.86 13.11
CA MET A 59 13.10 -1.07 13.39
C MET A 59 11.79 -1.83 13.14
N PHE A 60 11.80 -3.00 12.51
CA PHE A 60 10.59 -3.73 12.12
C PHE A 60 9.61 -3.89 13.30
N TRP A 61 10.10 -4.36 14.44
CA TRP A 61 9.29 -4.55 15.65
C TRP A 61 8.78 -3.24 16.27
N LYS A 62 9.56 -2.16 16.16
CA LYS A 62 9.15 -0.84 16.67
C LYS A 62 8.01 -0.26 15.85
N ILE A 63 8.10 -0.35 14.53
CA ILE A 63 7.11 0.21 13.59
C ILE A 63 5.85 -0.67 13.52
N LYS A 64 5.95 -1.98 13.80
CA LYS A 64 4.80 -2.89 13.90
C LYS A 64 3.79 -2.49 14.98
N LYS A 65 4.20 -1.72 16.00
CA LYS A 65 3.28 -1.22 17.05
C LYS A 65 2.46 0.01 16.61
N LEU A 66 2.82 0.65 15.50
CA LEU A 66 2.12 1.83 14.99
C LEU A 66 0.84 1.45 14.23
N SER A 67 -0.08 2.41 14.14
CA SER A 67 -1.26 2.29 13.27
C SER A 67 -0.85 2.09 11.81
N PRO A 68 -1.65 1.39 10.98
CA PRO A 68 -1.26 1.03 9.61
C PRO A 68 -0.77 2.22 8.77
N MET A 69 -1.49 3.34 8.82
CA MET A 69 -1.14 4.57 8.10
C MET A 69 0.20 5.16 8.59
N ARG A 70 0.37 5.29 9.91
CA ARG A 70 1.61 5.84 10.50
C ARG A 70 2.79 4.91 10.23
N ARG A 71 2.58 3.59 10.31
CA ARG A 71 3.57 2.57 9.97
C ARG A 71 4.10 2.77 8.56
N LYS A 72 3.22 2.84 7.55
CA LYS A 72 3.63 3.03 6.15
C LYS A 72 4.37 4.35 5.92
N LEU A 73 3.94 5.44 6.54
CA LEU A 73 4.64 6.72 6.44
C LEU A 73 6.06 6.65 7.00
N VAL A 74 6.25 5.95 8.12
CA VAL A 74 7.56 5.75 8.74
C VAL A 74 8.41 4.81 7.87
N GLU A 75 7.84 3.72 7.35
CA GLU A 75 8.52 2.80 6.42
C GLU A 75 9.04 3.54 5.17
N LEU A 76 8.24 4.42 4.57
CA LEU A 76 8.64 5.25 3.43
C LEU A 76 9.84 6.15 3.78
N GLN A 77 9.82 6.77 4.95
CA GLN A 77 10.93 7.61 5.42
C GLN A 77 12.22 6.81 5.61
N TYR A 78 12.14 5.63 6.24
CA TYR A 78 13.31 4.74 6.41
C TYR A 78 13.84 4.20 5.10
N ALA A 79 12.98 3.97 4.11
CA ALA A 79 13.40 3.61 2.75
C ALA A 79 14.09 4.77 1.99
N GLY A 80 14.22 5.95 2.62
CA GLY A 80 14.85 7.13 2.03
C GLY A 80 13.95 7.85 1.02
N ILE A 81 12.65 7.63 1.05
CA ILE A 81 11.69 8.30 0.16
C ILE A 81 11.41 9.69 0.72
N ASN A 82 11.62 10.71 -0.11
CA ASN A 82 11.48 12.10 0.35
C ASN A 82 10.00 12.48 0.58
N LYS A 83 9.77 13.62 1.25
CA LYS A 83 8.42 14.09 1.59
C LYS A 83 7.54 14.31 0.35
N THR A 84 8.10 14.78 -0.75
CA THR A 84 7.37 15.04 -2.00
C THR A 84 6.91 13.75 -2.67
N GLU A 85 7.78 12.75 -2.70
CA GLU A 85 7.48 11.41 -3.21
C GLU A 85 6.49 10.68 -2.30
N THR A 86 6.65 10.80 -0.99
CA THR A 86 5.68 10.29 0.00
C THR A 86 4.28 10.86 -0.27
N LYS A 87 4.15 12.17 -0.50
CA LYS A 87 2.87 12.80 -0.85
C LYS A 87 2.27 12.22 -2.13
N LYS A 88 3.08 11.96 -3.16
CA LYS A 88 2.61 11.34 -4.41
C LYS A 88 2.10 9.93 -4.16
N ILE A 89 2.83 9.12 -3.40
CA ILE A 89 2.46 7.74 -3.07
C ILE A 89 1.13 7.72 -2.27
N VAL A 90 0.98 8.61 -1.28
CA VAL A 90 -0.28 8.77 -0.51
C VAL A 90 -1.43 9.23 -1.40
N ALA A 91 -1.19 10.16 -2.33
CA ALA A 91 -2.22 10.61 -3.27
C ALA A 91 -2.67 9.48 -4.19
N GLU A 92 -1.76 8.65 -4.68
CA GLU A 92 -2.08 7.48 -5.49
C GLU A 92 -2.84 6.44 -4.68
N TRP A 93 -2.44 6.18 -3.43
CA TRP A 93 -3.21 5.34 -2.51
C TRP A 93 -4.67 5.81 -2.39
N ASN A 94 -4.89 7.09 -2.11
CA ASN A 94 -6.24 7.65 -1.97
C ASN A 94 -7.07 7.50 -3.25
N LYS A 95 -6.45 7.58 -4.43
CA LYS A 95 -7.14 7.33 -5.70
C LYS A 95 -7.52 5.87 -5.86
N LEU A 96 -6.62 4.94 -5.52
CA LEU A 96 -6.89 3.50 -5.62
C LEU A 96 -7.99 3.08 -4.64
N THR A 97 -7.99 3.60 -3.42
CA THR A 97 -9.03 3.30 -2.42
C THR A 97 -10.38 3.90 -2.76
N ALA A 98 -10.42 5.11 -3.33
CA ALA A 98 -11.66 5.71 -3.80
C ALA A 98 -12.29 4.86 -4.90
N ARG A 99 -11.50 4.42 -5.89
CA ARG A 99 -11.95 3.50 -6.95
C ARG A 99 -12.45 2.18 -6.37
N LEU A 100 -11.66 1.57 -5.50
CA LEU A 100 -12.04 0.31 -4.85
C LEU A 100 -13.37 0.44 -4.08
N SER A 101 -13.55 1.54 -3.35
CA SER A 101 -14.78 1.82 -2.61
C SER A 101 -15.99 1.94 -3.54
N GLN A 102 -15.82 2.57 -4.70
CA GLN A 102 -16.86 2.66 -5.73
C GLN A 102 -17.20 1.29 -6.32
N ASP A 103 -16.19 0.47 -6.64
CA ASP A 103 -16.39 -0.89 -7.16
C ASP A 103 -17.15 -1.77 -6.15
N ILE A 104 -16.82 -1.64 -4.86
CA ILE A 104 -17.51 -2.36 -3.77
C ILE A 104 -18.98 -1.91 -3.65
N LEU A 105 -19.24 -0.61 -3.71
CA LEU A 105 -20.61 -0.06 -3.66
C LEU A 105 -21.45 -0.56 -4.84
N PHE A 106 -20.88 -0.56 -6.05
CA PHE A 106 -21.55 -1.00 -7.27
C PHE A 106 -21.88 -2.50 -7.24
N SER A 107 -20.93 -3.33 -6.81
CA SER A 107 -21.15 -4.79 -6.64
C SER A 107 -22.24 -5.12 -5.61
N LYS A 108 -22.47 -4.26 -4.61
CA LYS A 108 -23.52 -4.47 -3.62
C LYS A 108 -24.92 -4.11 -4.15
N THR A 109 -25.01 -3.20 -5.12
CA THR A 109 -26.28 -2.79 -5.73
C THR A 109 -26.78 -3.72 -6.82
N GLU A 110 -25.91 -4.51 -7.47
CA GLU A 110 -26.31 -5.48 -8.50
C GLU A 110 -26.70 -6.87 -7.94
N ALA A 111 -26.50 -7.08 -6.63
CA ALA A 111 -26.79 -8.35 -5.95
C ALA A 111 -28.14 -8.36 -5.20
N LEU A 112 -29.00 -7.36 -5.45
CA LEU A 112 -30.36 -7.21 -4.92
C LEU A 112 -31.37 -7.22 -6.08
#